data_AF-X0T7B4-F1
#
_entry.id   AF-X0T7B4-F1
#
_cell.length_a   1.000
_cell.length_b   1.000
_cell.length_c   1.000
_cell.angle_alpha   90.00
_cell.angle_beta   90.00
_cell.angle_gamma   90.00
#
_symmetry.space_group_name_H-M   'P 1'
#
loop_
_entity.id
_entity.type
_entity.pdbx_description
1 polymer ?
#
loop_
_entity_poly.entity_id
_entity_poly.type
_entity_poly.pdbx_seq_one_letter_code
_entity_poly.pdbx_strand_id
1 'polypeptide(L)'
;MYEQTLYKIVEPIKPYVIKRLNKSKKWEYGYNKEYDVTVISRTGQIGEIYEIQNLVIALPLEDNSYKRSNKKAEQYWEVFEKRKELKQIKTIFD
;
A
#
# COMPACT_ATOMS: atom_id res chain seq x y z
N MET A 1 -0.82 19.37 -27.42
CA MET A 1 0.27 18.70 -26.67
C MET A 1 -0.38 17.69 -25.73
N TYR A 2 0.15 16.47 -25.66
CA TYR A 2 -0.34 15.45 -24.74
C TYR A 2 0.32 15.64 -23.38
N GLU A 3 -0.48 15.93 -22.34
CA GLU A 3 0.02 15.99 -20.96
C GLU A 3 0.02 14.59 -20.37
N GLN A 4 1.21 13.98 -20.27
CA GLN A 4 1.37 12.67 -19.65
C GLN A 4 1.40 12.81 -18.13
N THR A 5 0.29 12.49 -17.46
CA THR A 5 0.24 12.33 -16.01
C THR A 5 0.68 10.91 -15.62
N LEU A 6 1.69 10.77 -14.76
CA LEU A 6 2.22 9.47 -14.33
C LEU A 6 1.18 8.63 -13.57
N TYR A 7 0.38 9.28 -12.72
CA TYR A 7 -0.69 8.64 -11.97
C TYR A 7 -1.77 9.66 -11.61
N LYS A 8 -2.97 9.19 -11.30
CA LYS A 8 -4.09 9.98 -10.75
C LYS A 8 -4.66 9.26 -9.54
N ILE A 9 -5.07 10.01 -8.53
CA ILE A 9 -5.87 9.46 -7.43
C ILE A 9 -7.33 9.58 -7.84
N VAL A 10 -8.03 8.45 -7.89
CA VAL A 10 -9.41 8.36 -8.38
C VAL A 10 -10.32 7.74 -7.33
N GLU A 11 -11.60 8.10 -7.36
CA GLU A 11 -12.64 7.51 -6.51
C GLU A 11 -13.68 6.77 -7.37
N PRO A 12 -13.31 5.63 -8.00
CA PRO A 12 -14.23 4.86 -8.84
C PRO A 12 -15.36 4.21 -8.01
N ILE A 13 -15.13 4.01 -6.72
CA ILE A 13 -16.04 3.34 -5.79
C ILE A 13 -16.56 4.36 -4.78
N LYS A 14 -17.88 4.34 -4.53
CA LYS A 14 -18.49 5.22 -3.54
C LYS A 14 -17.85 5.04 -2.15
N PRO A 15 -17.50 6.12 -1.43
CA PRO A 15 -16.78 6.04 -0.16
C PRO A 15 -17.46 5.17 0.92
N TYR A 16 -18.80 5.13 0.95
CA TYR A 16 -19.52 4.30 1.92
C TYR A 16 -19.35 2.79 1.65
N VAL A 17 -19.20 2.39 0.38
CA VAL A 17 -19.00 0.99 -0.01
C VAL A 17 -17.64 0.52 0.46
N ILE A 18 -16.60 1.34 0.21
CA ILE A 18 -15.23 1.10 0.67
C ILE A 18 -15.22 0.93 2.20
N LYS A 19 -15.82 1.86 2.95
CA LYS A 19 -15.91 1.79 4.42
C LYS A 19 -16.60 0.51 4.90
N ARG A 20 -17.71 0.12 4.28
CA ARG A 20 -18.46 -1.09 4.64
C ARG A 20 -17.64 -2.35 4.36
N LEU A 21 -17.04 -2.47 3.17
CA LEU A 21 -16.25 -3.63 2.77
C LEU A 21 -14.96 -3.76 3.57
N ASN A 22 -14.29 -2.63 3.87
CA ASN A 22 -13.12 -2.57 4.76
C ASN A 22 -13.46 -3.01 6.18
N LYS A 23 -14.63 -2.65 6.72
CA LYS A 23 -15.08 -3.10 8.04
C LYS A 23 -15.27 -4.62 8.08
N SER A 24 -15.75 -5.20 6.98
CA SER A 24 -15.93 -6.65 6.84
C SER A 24 -14.70 -7.41 6.32
N LYS A 25 -13.59 -6.71 6.03
CA LYS A 25 -12.36 -7.28 5.43
C LYS A 25 -12.61 -8.14 4.19
N LYS A 26 -13.51 -7.71 3.30
CA LYS A 26 -14.00 -8.50 2.16
C LYS A 26 -13.24 -8.29 0.85
N TRP A 27 -12.20 -7.44 0.84
CA TRP A 27 -11.43 -7.22 -0.37
C TRP A 27 -10.50 -8.40 -0.64
N GLU A 28 -10.78 -9.15 -1.69
CA GLU A 28 -9.92 -10.22 -2.15
C GLU A 28 -8.74 -9.68 -2.96
N TYR A 29 -7.60 -10.34 -2.85
CA TYR A 29 -6.42 -10.00 -3.64
C TYR A 29 -6.62 -10.37 -5.10
N GLY A 30 -6.28 -9.47 -6.02
CA GLY A 30 -6.42 -9.66 -7.45
C GLY A 30 -7.43 -8.72 -8.10
N TYR A 31 -7.89 -9.08 -9.28
CA TYR A 31 -8.80 -8.25 -10.06
C TYR A 31 -10.26 -8.40 -9.61
N ASN A 32 -10.87 -7.30 -9.20
CA ASN A 32 -12.28 -7.24 -8.86
C ASN A 32 -13.11 -6.78 -10.06
N LYS A 33 -13.88 -7.70 -10.64
CA LYS A 33 -14.74 -7.46 -11.82
C LYS A 33 -15.89 -6.49 -11.56
N GLU A 34 -16.41 -6.45 -10.34
CA GLU A 34 -17.59 -5.63 -10.01
C GLU A 34 -17.25 -4.14 -10.04
N TYR A 35 -16.05 -3.79 -9.59
CA TYR A 35 -15.58 -2.41 -9.47
C TYR A 35 -14.50 -2.03 -10.49
N ASP A 36 -14.06 -2.99 -11.32
CA ASP A 36 -12.95 -2.82 -12.28
C ASP A 36 -11.67 -2.29 -11.63
N VAL A 37 -11.29 -2.88 -10.49
CA VAL A 37 -10.12 -2.46 -9.71
C VAL A 37 -9.23 -3.65 -9.40
N THR A 38 -7.92 -3.47 -9.56
CA THR A 38 -6.92 -4.44 -9.10
C THR A 38 -6.58 -4.18 -7.64
N VAL A 39 -6.95 -5.10 -6.76
CA VAL A 39 -6.68 -5.02 -5.33
C VAL A 39 -5.34 -5.68 -5.03
N ILE A 40 -4.39 -4.91 -4.49
CA ILE A 40 -3.09 -5.44 -4.04
C ILE A 40 -3.01 -5.61 -2.52
N SER A 41 -4.14 -5.51 -1.81
CA SER A 41 -4.22 -5.70 -0.37
C SER A 41 -4.33 -7.16 0.02
N ARG A 42 -3.59 -7.57 1.07
CA ARG A 42 -3.71 -8.88 1.71
C ARG A 42 -4.49 -8.85 3.03
N THR A 43 -4.77 -7.65 3.56
CA THR A 43 -5.46 -7.48 4.85
C THR A 43 -6.98 -7.51 4.73
N GLY A 44 -7.50 -7.57 3.50
CA GLY A 44 -8.94 -7.46 3.21
C GLY A 44 -9.45 -6.02 3.20
N GLN A 45 -8.55 -5.03 3.26
CA GLN A 45 -8.89 -3.60 3.34
C GLN A 45 -8.13 -2.79 2.30
N ILE A 46 -8.81 -1.86 1.64
CA ILE A 46 -8.21 -0.96 0.65
C ILE A 46 -8.17 0.48 1.16
N GLY A 47 -7.12 1.20 0.79
CA GLY A 47 -6.94 2.63 1.07
C GLY A 47 -7.21 3.45 -0.17
N GLU A 48 -6.18 4.16 -0.64
CA GLU A 48 -6.25 5.01 -1.84
C GLU A 48 -6.27 4.15 -3.13
N ILE A 49 -6.97 4.66 -4.15
CA ILE A 49 -7.09 4.01 -5.45
C ILE A 49 -6.38 4.88 -6.48
N TYR A 50 -5.39 4.29 -7.14
CA TYR A 50 -4.53 4.96 -8.11
C TYR A 50 -4.88 4.49 -9.52
N GLU A 51 -4.97 5.42 -10.44
CA GLU A 51 -5.05 5.16 -11.88
C GLU A 51 -3.70 5.46 -12.53
N ILE A 52 -3.08 4.44 -13.10
CA ILE A 52 -1.79 4.54 -13.81
C ILE A 52 -2.03 4.04 -15.23
N GLN A 53 -1.98 4.94 -16.22
CA GLN A 53 -2.14 4.56 -17.64
C GLN A 53 -3.38 3.68 -17.90
N ASN A 54 -4.54 4.09 -17.38
CA ASN A 54 -5.83 3.36 -17.43
C ASN A 54 -5.92 2.08 -16.59
N LEU A 55 -4.88 1.75 -15.81
CA LEU A 55 -4.95 0.66 -14.83
C LEU A 55 -5.34 1.23 -13.47
N VAL A 56 -6.46 0.74 -12.93
CA VAL A 56 -6.96 1.14 -11.60
C VAL A 56 -6.49 0.14 -10.55
N ILE A 57 -5.76 0.63 -9.55
CA ILE A 57 -5.11 -0.17 -8.49
C ILE A 57 -5.59 0.34 -7.13
N ALA A 58 -6.18 -0.54 -6.33
CA ALA A 58 -6.48 -0.28 -4.92
C ALA A 58 -5.30 -0.69 -4.04
N LEU A 59 -4.68 0.31 -3.40
CA LEU A 59 -3.61 0.10 -2.44
C LEU A 59 -4.16 -0.48 -1.13
N PRO A 60 -3.35 -1.25 -0.37
CA PRO A 60 -3.72 -1.64 0.98
C PRO A 60 -3.97 -0.42 1.86
N LEU A 61 -4.90 -0.56 2.81
CA LEU A 61 -5.06 0.44 3.86
C LEU A 61 -3.75 0.54 4.66
N GLU A 62 -3.24 1.75 4.85
CA GLU A 62 -2.04 2.00 5.65
C GLU A 62 -2.30 1.55 7.10
N ASP A 63 -1.59 0.52 7.55
CA ASP A 63 -1.65 0.02 8.91
C ASP A 63 -0.22 -0.07 9.48
N ASN A 64 0.04 0.72 10.53
CA ASN A 64 1.34 0.80 11.22
C ASN A 64 2.56 0.93 10.29
N SER A 65 2.48 1.79 9.27
CA SER A 65 3.62 2.04 8.39
C SER A 65 4.80 2.61 9.18
N TYR A 66 6.01 2.15 8.86
CA TYR A 66 7.21 2.72 9.47
C TYR A 66 7.39 4.17 9.02
N LYS A 67 7.44 5.10 9.97
CA LYS A 67 7.73 6.51 9.75
C LYS A 67 9.01 6.84 10.47
N ARG A 68 10.00 7.39 9.74
CA ARG A 68 11.26 7.86 10.33
C ARG A 68 11.00 9.10 11.19
N SER A 69 10.17 10.01 10.68
CA SER A 69 9.75 11.22 11.39
C SER A 69 8.29 11.54 11.10
N ASN A 70 7.67 12.32 11.98
CA ASN A 70 6.33 12.87 11.78
C ASN A 70 6.32 14.02 10.76
N LYS A 71 7.47 14.61 10.46
CA LYS A 71 7.62 15.71 9.49
C LYS A 71 7.95 15.16 8.12
N LYS A 72 7.20 15.59 7.10
CA LYS A 72 7.40 15.16 5.70
C LYS A 72 8.81 15.47 5.17
N ALA A 73 9.39 16.61 5.56
CA ALA A 73 10.75 17.00 5.13
C ALA A 73 11.86 16.08 5.68
N GLU A 74 11.61 15.40 6.79
CA GLU A 74 12.58 14.53 7.46
C GLU A 74 12.35 13.05 7.09
N GLN A 75 11.37 12.74 6.25
CA GLN A 75 11.06 11.40 5.79
C GLN A 75 11.90 11.06 4.56
N TYR A 76 13.09 10.52 4.80
CA TYR A 76 13.99 9.98 3.78
C TYR A 76 14.44 8.56 4.15
N TRP A 77 15.02 7.86 3.17
CA TRP A 77 15.50 6.50 3.36
C TRP A 77 16.76 6.51 4.24
N GLU A 78 16.73 5.77 5.35
CA GLU A 78 17.84 5.65 6.29
C GLU A 78 18.19 4.17 6.46
N VAL A 79 19.49 3.87 6.52
CA VAL A 79 19.96 2.51 6.76
C VAL A 79 19.67 2.15 8.21
N PHE A 80 18.84 1.13 8.42
CA PHE A 80 18.59 0.61 9.75
C PHE A 80 19.86 0.01 10.36
N GLU A 81 20.08 0.25 11.66
CA GLU A 81 21.14 -0.44 12.38
C GLU A 81 20.86 -1.95 12.37
N LYS A 82 21.88 -2.77 12.09
CA LYS A 82 21.76 -4.22 12.15
C LYS A 82 21.29 -4.62 13.55
N ARG A 83 20.31 -5.53 13.63
CA ARG A 83 19.81 -6.06 14.90
C ARG A 83 20.96 -6.55 15.77
N LYS A 84 20.97 -6.16 17.05
CA LYS A 84 21.99 -6.60 18.01
C LYS A 84 22.09 -8.12 18.13
N GLU A 85 20.96 -8.80 17.93
CA GLU A 85 20.81 -10.27 17.87
C GLU A 85 21.72 -10.90 16.80
N LEU A 86 21.90 -10.26 15.65
CA LEU A 86 22.74 -10.78 14.57
C LEU A 86 24.23 -10.79 14.93
N LYS A 87 24.67 -9.99 15.93
CA LYS A 87 26.04 -10.04 16.44
C LYS A 87 26.32 -11.32 17.25
N GLN A 88 25.29 -12.01 17.73
CA GLN A 88 25.43 -13.24 18.50
C GLN A 88 25.64 -14.47 17.62
N ILE A 89 25.34 -14.39 16.32
CA ILE A 89 25.54 -15.48 15.36
C ILE A 89 27.02 -15.49 14.96
N LYS A 90 27.80 -16.46 15.49
CA LYS A 90 29.24 -16.57 15.24
C LYS A 90 29.58 -17.15 13.86
N THR A 91 28.78 -18.09 13.34
CA THR A 91 28.97 -18.72 12.03
C THR A 91 27.69 -19.43 11.60
N ILE A 92 27.38 -19.41 10.30
CA ILE A 92 26.31 -20.23 9.67
C ILE A 92 26.93 -21.54 9.11
N PHE A 93 28.25 -21.68 9.21
CA PHE A 93 29.08 -22.72 8.59
C PHE A 93 29.82 -23.53 9.66
N ASP A 94 29.08 -24.11 10.60
CA ASP A 94 29.56 -25.27 11.36
C ASP A 94 28.88 -26.52 10.78
#